data_AF-H3AMQ7-F1
#
_entry.id   AF-H3AMQ7-F1
#
_cell.length_a   1.000
_cell.length_b   1.000
_cell.length_c   1.000
_cell.angle_alpha   90.00
_cell.angle_beta   90.00
_cell.angle_gamma   90.00
#
_symmetry.space_group_name_H-M   'P 1'
#
loop_
_entity.id
_entity.type
_entity.pdbx_description
1 polymer ?
#
loop_
_entity_poly.entity_id
_entity_poly.type
_entity_poly.pdbx_seq_one_letter_code
_entity_poly.pdbx_strand_id
1 'polypeptide(L)'
;SIMSADCTDYYSADKIFVTGFSCPKLENDASAIYCCGFNDIKYCCDDPNSFFPYEYSYMWWLSIGALVGLSIAAVVLLAFIITVCVLCYLFISTKPNNRLDNGLNLQASGKSSAL
;
A
#
# COMPACT_ATOMS: atom_id res chain seq x y z
N SER A 1 30.72 -18.36 8.10
CA SER A 1 29.99 -17.08 8.10
C SER A 1 30.89 -16.04 8.73
N ILE A 2 31.43 -15.14 7.92
CA ILE A 2 32.49 -14.22 8.34
C ILE A 2 31.82 -13.10 9.16
N MET A 3 31.83 -13.25 10.49
CA MET A 3 31.63 -12.15 11.43
C MET A 3 32.89 -11.29 11.37
N SER A 4 32.99 -10.44 10.34
CA SER A 4 34.08 -9.46 10.25
C SER A 4 33.76 -8.29 11.15
N ALA A 5 34.64 -8.02 12.11
CA ALA A 5 34.72 -6.74 12.79
C ALA A 5 35.12 -5.60 11.82
N ASP A 6 35.61 -5.95 10.63
CA ASP A 6 35.92 -5.00 9.56
C ASP A 6 34.70 -4.69 8.70
N CYS A 7 34.26 -3.43 8.76
CA CYS A 7 33.34 -2.85 7.81
C CYS A 7 34.12 -2.41 6.55
N THR A 8 33.78 -2.95 5.39
CA THR A 8 34.32 -2.50 4.10
C THR A 8 33.85 -1.08 3.76
N ASP A 9 34.55 -0.41 2.85
CA ASP A 9 34.11 0.85 2.27
C ASP A 9 32.71 0.77 1.65
N TYR A 10 32.00 1.89 1.67
CA TYR A 10 30.65 2.01 1.11
C TYR A 10 30.32 3.45 0.73
N TYR A 11 29.24 3.61 -0.02
CA TYR A 11 28.63 4.91 -0.26
C TYR A 11 27.42 5.08 0.65
N SER A 12 27.37 6.18 1.39
CA SER A 12 26.22 6.52 2.23
C SER A 12 24.97 6.77 1.38
N ALA A 13 23.78 6.82 1.98
CA ALA A 13 22.54 7.24 1.33
C ALA A 13 22.67 8.61 0.61
N ASP A 14 23.53 9.50 1.14
CA ASP A 14 23.87 10.79 0.53
C ASP A 14 24.92 10.70 -0.59
N LYS A 15 25.28 9.49 -1.03
CA LYS A 15 26.34 9.18 -2.02
C LYS A 15 27.73 9.66 -1.61
N ILE A 16 27.96 9.81 -0.31
CA ILE A 16 29.27 10.16 0.24
C ILE A 16 30.07 8.88 0.41
N PHE A 17 31.29 8.85 -0.12
CA PHE A 17 32.20 7.72 0.06
C PHE A 17 32.67 7.67 1.52
N VAL A 18 32.45 6.54 2.16
CA VAL A 18 32.89 6.24 3.52
C VAL A 18 33.94 5.13 3.43
N THR A 19 35.16 5.44 3.83
CA THR A 19 36.24 4.45 3.95
C THR A 19 35.89 3.37 4.96
N GLY A 20 36.32 2.14 4.69
CA GLY A 20 36.18 1.03 5.61
C GLY A 20 36.81 1.31 6.98
N PHE A 21 36.25 0.70 8.02
CA PHE A 21 36.69 0.86 9.40
C PHE A 21 36.56 -0.45 10.17
N SER A 22 37.39 -0.60 11.20
CA SER A 22 37.38 -1.76 12.08
C SER A 22 36.62 -1.43 13.38
N CYS A 23 35.81 -2.37 13.84
CA CYS A 23 35.14 -2.33 15.13
C CYS A 23 35.99 -3.01 16.22
N PRO A 24 35.99 -2.49 17.47
CA PRO A 24 35.25 -1.33 17.95
C PRO A 24 35.96 -0.01 17.62
N LYS A 25 35.18 1.05 17.43
CA LYS A 25 35.70 2.41 17.26
C LYS A 25 36.21 2.93 18.61
N LEU A 26 37.28 3.72 18.62
CA LEU A 26 37.91 4.26 19.85
C LEU A 26 36.92 5.04 20.75
N GLU A 27 35.85 5.58 20.16
CA GLU A 27 34.81 6.36 20.85
C GLU A 27 33.54 5.56 21.17
N ASN A 28 33.47 4.28 20.81
CA ASN A 28 32.28 3.45 20.98
C ASN A 28 32.48 2.44 22.12
N ASP A 29 31.38 1.82 22.54
CA ASP A 29 31.42 0.79 23.59
C ASP A 29 32.34 -0.38 23.19
N ALA A 30 33.10 -0.91 24.16
CA ALA A 30 34.12 -1.92 23.91
C ALA A 30 33.53 -3.26 23.45
N SER A 31 32.24 -3.47 23.69
CA SER A 31 31.49 -4.65 23.25
C SER A 31 30.99 -4.55 21.80
N ALA A 32 31.11 -3.39 21.14
CA ALA A 32 30.58 -3.16 19.80
C ALA A 32 31.54 -3.69 18.73
N ILE A 33 31.72 -5.00 18.71
CA ILE A 33 32.73 -5.71 17.93
C ILE A 33 32.22 -6.19 16.56
N TYR A 34 30.94 -5.96 16.24
CA TYR A 34 30.33 -6.40 14.99
C TYR A 34 30.07 -5.23 14.03
N CYS A 35 30.28 -5.46 12.74
CA CYS A 35 29.83 -4.56 11.69
C CYS A 35 28.33 -4.78 11.42
N CYS A 36 27.52 -3.77 11.71
CA CYS A 36 26.06 -3.82 11.67
C CYS A 36 25.50 -2.72 10.76
N GLY A 37 24.19 -2.76 10.53
CA GLY A 37 23.49 -1.79 9.70
C GLY A 37 23.23 -2.29 8.28
N PHE A 38 23.10 -1.34 7.35
CA PHE A 38 22.77 -1.60 5.95
C PHE A 38 23.97 -1.30 5.04
N ASN A 39 23.88 -1.66 3.75
CA ASN A 39 25.00 -1.47 2.82
C ASN A 39 25.43 0.01 2.71
N ASP A 40 24.45 0.90 2.81
CA ASP A 40 24.53 2.36 2.74
C ASP A 40 24.67 3.05 4.11
N ILE A 41 24.61 2.31 5.23
CA ILE A 41 24.85 2.84 6.59
C ILE A 41 25.40 1.75 7.51
N LYS A 42 26.73 1.58 7.50
CA LYS A 42 27.44 0.61 8.36
C LYS A 42 27.86 1.26 9.68
N TYR A 43 27.65 0.59 10.81
CA TYR A 43 28.03 1.04 12.16
C TYR A 43 28.45 -0.14 13.05
N CYS A 44 29.22 0.12 14.10
CA CYS A 44 29.61 -0.91 15.07
C CYS A 44 28.47 -1.19 16.05
N CYS A 45 28.14 -2.46 16.30
CA CYS A 45 27.15 -2.85 17.31
C CYS A 45 27.55 -4.11 18.08
N ASP A 46 26.89 -4.33 19.22
CA ASP A 46 27.16 -5.42 20.16
C ASP A 46 26.42 -6.72 19.81
N ASP A 47 25.40 -6.63 18.95
CA ASP A 47 24.50 -7.73 18.60
C ASP A 47 24.71 -8.24 17.16
N PRO A 48 25.10 -9.51 16.96
CA PRO A 48 25.37 -10.08 15.65
C PRO A 48 24.12 -10.31 14.78
N ASN A 49 22.91 -10.13 15.32
CA ASN A 49 21.63 -10.38 14.63
C ASN A 49 20.99 -9.13 14.00
N SER A 50 21.61 -7.95 14.09
CA SER A 50 21.10 -6.70 13.49
C SER A 50 21.67 -6.40 12.09
N PHE A 51 22.33 -7.37 11.45
CA PHE A 51 22.77 -7.21 10.07
C PHE A 51 21.65 -7.57 9.10
N PHE A 52 21.02 -6.55 8.53
CA PHE A 52 20.01 -6.71 7.47
C PHE A 52 20.68 -6.42 6.11
N PRO A 53 20.88 -7.42 5.24
CA PRO A 53 21.67 -7.30 4.00
C PRO A 53 20.92 -6.60 2.84
N TYR A 54 20.24 -5.49 3.12
CA TYR A 54 19.41 -4.82 2.13
C TYR A 54 19.51 -3.28 2.31
N GLU A 55 19.53 -2.45 1.25
CA GLU A 55 19.62 -0.95 1.34
C GLU A 55 18.42 -0.13 1.92
N TYR A 56 18.49 0.59 3.04
CA TYR A 56 17.31 1.24 3.71
C TYR A 56 16.20 1.83 2.76
N SER A 57 16.61 2.39 1.63
CA SER A 57 15.75 2.81 0.50
C SER A 57 14.72 1.78 -0.04
N TYR A 58 15.02 0.47 -0.12
CA TYR A 58 14.02 -0.51 -0.61
C TYR A 58 12.89 -0.72 0.40
N MET A 59 13.17 -0.56 1.70
CA MET A 59 12.18 -0.79 2.76
C MET A 59 11.20 0.38 2.86
N TRP A 60 11.68 1.60 2.60
CA TRP A 60 10.83 2.78 2.44
C TRP A 60 9.93 2.66 1.21
N TRP A 61 10.45 2.16 0.08
CA TRP A 61 9.68 1.97 -1.15
C TRP A 61 8.56 0.94 -1.00
N LEU A 62 8.84 -0.18 -0.31
CA LEU A 62 7.84 -1.20 0.03
C LEU A 62 6.71 -0.63 0.89
N SER A 63 7.04 0.20 1.89
CA SER A 63 6.06 0.85 2.75
C SER A 63 5.17 1.84 1.98
N ILE A 64 5.76 2.66 1.11
CA ILE A 64 5.01 3.59 0.24
C ILE A 64 4.10 2.82 -0.72
N GLY A 65 4.62 1.77 -1.36
CA GLY A 65 3.84 0.94 -2.29
C GLY A 65 2.62 0.32 -1.62
N ALA A 66 2.78 -0.21 -0.40
CA ALA A 66 1.67 -0.77 0.37
C ALA A 66 0.63 0.30 0.76
N LEU A 67 1.08 1.48 1.22
CA LEU A 67 0.19 2.57 1.63
C LEU A 67 -0.65 3.09 0.45
N VAL A 68 -0.01 3.28 -0.71
CA VAL A 68 -0.70 3.70 -1.95
C VAL A 68 -1.65 2.62 -2.44
N GLY A 69 -1.23 1.36 -2.46
CA GLY A 69 -2.05 0.23 -2.91
C GLY A 69 -3.31 0.03 -2.05
N LEU A 70 -3.15 0.02 -0.73
CA LEU A 70 -4.28 -0.10 0.21
C LEU A 70 -5.22 1.10 0.12
N SER A 71 -4.69 2.31 -0.06
CA SER A 71 -5.50 3.52 -0.25
C SER A 71 -6.38 3.42 -1.50
N ILE A 72 -5.81 3.05 -2.64
CA ILE A 72 -6.55 2.89 -3.89
C ILE A 72 -7.62 1.82 -3.75
N ALA A 73 -7.28 0.67 -3.17
CA ALA A 73 -8.23 -0.42 -2.93
C ALA A 73 -9.41 0.04 -2.05
N ALA A 74 -9.13 0.80 -0.98
CA ALA A 74 -10.15 1.34 -0.08
C ALA A 74 -11.07 2.35 -0.80
N VAL A 75 -10.51 3.25 -1.62
CA VAL A 75 -11.29 4.24 -2.38
C VAL A 75 -12.20 3.55 -3.41
N VAL A 76 -11.68 2.54 -4.12
CA VAL A 76 -12.47 1.77 -5.11
C VAL A 76 -13.61 1.02 -4.42
N LEU A 77 -13.33 0.38 -3.29
CA LEU A 77 -14.34 -0.34 -2.50
C LEU A 77 -15.41 0.64 -1.99
N LEU A 78 -15.01 1.80 -1.47
CA LEU A 78 -15.94 2.83 -1.01
C LEU A 78 -16.81 3.34 -2.15
N ALA A 79 -16.24 3.61 -3.33
CA ALA A 79 -17.01 4.01 -4.50
C ALA A 79 -18.08 2.97 -4.87
N PHE A 80 -17.73 1.67 -4.85
CA PHE A 80 -18.68 0.59 -5.12
C PHE A 80 -19.80 0.50 -4.07
N ILE A 81 -19.46 0.67 -2.78
CA ILE A 81 -20.48 0.70 -1.72
C ILE A 81 -21.41 1.89 -1.93
N ILE A 82 -20.88 3.09 -2.22
CA ILE A 82 -21.68 4.29 -2.43
C ILE A 82 -22.62 4.11 -3.64
N THR A 83 -22.14 3.56 -4.75
CA THR A 83 -23.01 3.31 -5.91
C THR A 83 -24.14 2.34 -5.59
N VAL A 84 -23.87 1.25 -4.88
CA VAL A 84 -24.90 0.30 -4.42
C VAL A 84 -25.88 0.97 -3.47
N CYS A 85 -25.40 1.72 -2.48
CA CYS A 85 -26.26 2.46 -1.54
C CYS A 85 -27.16 3.46 -2.25
N VAL A 86 -26.64 4.22 -3.22
CA VAL A 86 -27.41 5.17 -4.03
C VAL A 86 -28.43 4.42 -4.89
N LEU A 87 -28.06 3.31 -5.53
CA LEU A 87 -29.00 2.50 -6.31
C LEU A 87 -30.11 1.93 -5.42
N CYS A 88 -29.81 1.41 -4.24
CA CYS A 88 -30.80 0.93 -3.27
C CYS A 88 -31.69 2.08 -2.77
N TYR A 89 -31.10 3.23 -2.44
CA TYR A 89 -31.85 4.40 -1.99
C TYR A 89 -32.76 4.97 -3.08
N LEU A 90 -32.26 5.09 -4.30
CA LEU A 90 -33.06 5.47 -5.47
C LEU A 90 -34.13 4.42 -5.70
N PHE A 91 -33.85 3.12 -5.70
CA PHE A 91 -34.89 2.11 -5.88
C PHE A 91 -36.02 2.20 -4.83
N ILE A 92 -35.68 2.52 -3.58
CA ILE A 92 -36.64 2.73 -2.49
C ILE A 92 -37.40 4.06 -2.65
N SER A 93 -36.70 5.14 -3.03
CA SER A 93 -37.26 6.51 -3.11
C SER A 93 -37.96 6.81 -4.44
N THR A 94 -37.41 6.31 -5.53
CA THR A 94 -38.03 6.19 -6.86
C THR A 94 -38.89 4.95 -6.97
N LYS A 95 -39.37 4.36 -5.87
CA LYS A 95 -40.64 3.64 -5.90
C LYS A 95 -41.72 4.71 -6.10
N PRO A 96 -42.18 4.99 -7.33
CA PRO A 96 -43.31 5.86 -7.50
C PRO A 96 -44.52 4.97 -7.20
N ASN A 97 -45.69 5.57 -7.19
CA ASN A 97 -46.92 4.90 -7.58
C ASN A 97 -46.86 4.42 -9.07
N ASN A 98 -45.78 3.73 -9.48
CA ASN A 98 -45.54 3.16 -10.81
C ASN A 98 -45.64 1.64 -10.63
N ARG A 99 -46.86 1.13 -10.46
CA ARG A 99 -47.73 0.91 -11.61
C ARG A 99 -46.91 0.19 -12.67
N LEU A 100 -47.05 -1.11 -12.62
CA LEU A 100 -46.85 -2.07 -13.68
C LEU A 100 -47.63 -1.64 -14.94
N ASP A 101 -47.39 -0.46 -15.50
CA ASP A 101 -47.73 -0.13 -16.88
C ASP A 101 -46.64 -0.77 -17.77
N ASN A 102 -46.53 -2.09 -17.65
CA ASN A 102 -46.01 -2.92 -18.71
C ASN A 102 -46.94 -2.65 -19.89
N GLY A 103 -46.41 -2.04 -20.93
CA GLY A 103 -47.12 -1.59 -22.11
C GLY A 103 -47.89 -2.71 -22.81
N LEU A 104 -49.10 -2.99 -22.33
CA LEU A 104 -50.12 -3.69 -23.09
C LEU A 104 -51.12 -2.64 -23.57
N ASN A 105 -50.80 -2.02 -24.70
CA ASN A 105 -51.70 -1.14 -25.43
C ASN A 105 -52.81 -2.01 -26.05
N LEU A 106 -53.84 -2.34 -25.28
CA LEU A 106 -55.08 -2.94 -25.78
C LEU A 106 -55.85 -1.84 -26.51
N GLN A 107 -55.56 -1.68 -27.80
CA GLN A 107 -56.42 -0.96 -28.72
C GLN A 107 -57.72 -1.76 -28.87
N ALA A 108 -58.71 -1.45 -28.04
CA ALA A 108 -60.09 -1.89 -28.28
C ALA A 108 -60.61 -1.10 -29.49
N SER A 109 -60.43 -1.71 -30.65
CA SER A 109 -60.98 -1.29 -31.94
C SER A 109 -62.49 -1.04 -31.83
N GLY A 110 -62.90 0.13 -32.30
CA GLY A 110 -64.15 0.28 -33.04
C GLY A 110 -65.45 0.15 -32.24
N LYS A 111 -66.00 1.32 -31.86
CA LYS A 111 -67.42 1.57 -32.11
C LYS A 111 -67.74 1.19 -33.56
N SER A 112 -68.50 0.12 -33.77
CA SER A 112 -69.30 -0.06 -34.99
C SER A 112 -70.50 -0.95 -34.72
N SER A 113 -71.66 -0.33 -34.93
CA SER A 113 -72.95 -0.94 -35.27
C SER A 113 -73.67 -1.64 -34.10
N ALA A 114 -74.97 -1.46 -33.85
CA ALA A 114 -76.03 -0.87 -34.63
C ALA A 114 -77.16 -0.40 -33.71
N LEU A 115 -77.87 0.61 -34.20
CA LEU A 115 -79.31 0.82 -33.99
C LEU A 115 -80.08 -0.49 -34.22
#